data_AF-A0A109LAX0-F1
#
_entry.id   AF-A0A109LAX0-F1
#
_cell.length_a   1.000
_cell.length_b   1.000
_cell.length_c   1.000
_cell.angle_alpha   90.00
_cell.angle_beta   90.00
_cell.angle_gamma   90.00
#
_symmetry.space_group_name_H-M   'P 1'
#
loop_
_entity.id
_entity.type
_entity.pdbx_description
1 polymer ?
#
loop_
_entity_poly.entity_id
_entity_poly.type
_entity_poly.pdbx_seq_one_letter_code
_entity_poly.pdbx_strand_id
1 'polypeptide(L)'
;MSLHHLKGSARVWPGAMLVLLVMAAGGCAGVKVNTIDNRDYLSLRRGDVLTSGQLSAAARTALQVAGVEEKHCDEAPQDCREQVRNNTGLGEEQRLATLSELWLQEAQHAHSSLSAERRTDAFLESARYAYAYLFMTARTPSQRALEDRQSQVRDYYNFSVQQALSELFERYRGHPPKAEDDQGNFRLRAGRWTVFGRMENVRLANERSLPQGLIPASSLSFAGLRNQYRRDGVGAELVAVTAKKVVNSDSDEQPWSETPFPALTAVARFPGQTLEQVLTTDEVELLAYDPYRQDAVKLAGNETPLAANFTSGYGLWLARSGFARQSLLTLVGKGRS
;
A
#
# COMPACT_ATOMS: atom_id res chain seq x y z
N MET A 1 32.10 -13.69 -75.81
CA MET A 1 31.05 -13.34 -74.82
C MET A 1 29.85 -14.24 -75.10
N SER A 2 29.85 -15.47 -74.60
CA SER A 2 29.36 -15.91 -73.28
C SER A 2 27.85 -15.74 -73.11
N LEU A 3 27.11 -16.86 -73.13
CA LEU A 3 26.21 -17.31 -72.05
C LEU A 3 25.46 -18.58 -72.49
N HIS A 4 25.84 -19.71 -71.89
CA HIS A 4 25.15 -20.99 -71.99
C HIS A 4 23.84 -20.96 -71.21
N HIS A 5 22.74 -21.36 -71.84
CA HIS A 5 21.47 -21.67 -71.19
C HIS A 5 21.55 -23.04 -70.49
N LEU A 6 21.54 -23.05 -69.16
CA LEU A 6 21.23 -24.22 -68.34
C LEU A 6 19.80 -24.07 -67.80
N LYS A 7 18.84 -24.76 -68.41
CA LYS A 7 17.52 -25.02 -67.81
C LYS A 7 17.64 -26.28 -66.93
N GLY A 8 17.91 -26.08 -65.64
CA GLY A 8 17.75 -27.14 -64.63
C GLY A 8 16.29 -27.22 -64.20
N SER A 9 15.56 -28.24 -64.66
CA SER A 9 14.25 -28.58 -64.11
C SER A 9 14.45 -29.16 -62.71
N ALA A 10 14.24 -28.35 -61.68
CA ALA A 10 14.14 -28.84 -60.30
C ALA A 10 12.89 -29.71 -60.20
N ARG A 11 13.09 -31.03 -60.28
CA ARG A 11 12.05 -32.04 -60.08
C ARG A 11 11.78 -32.09 -58.58
N VAL A 12 10.92 -31.20 -58.10
CA VAL A 12 10.46 -31.19 -56.70
C VAL A 12 9.69 -32.48 -56.47
N TRP A 13 10.30 -33.40 -55.73
CA TRP A 13 9.71 -34.70 -55.42
C TRP A 13 8.50 -34.44 -54.50
N PRO A 14 7.26 -34.83 -54.87
CA PRO A 14 6.08 -34.55 -54.05
C PRO A 14 6.17 -35.11 -52.62
N GLY A 15 7.02 -36.13 -52.39
CA GLY A 15 7.33 -36.63 -51.05
C GLY A 15 8.10 -35.65 -50.16
N ALA A 16 8.99 -34.82 -50.73
CA ALA A 16 9.77 -33.84 -49.98
C ALA A 16 8.91 -32.67 -49.47
N MET A 17 7.87 -32.29 -50.22
CA MET A 17 6.93 -31.24 -49.83
C MET A 17 5.97 -31.72 -48.73
N LEU A 18 5.61 -33.01 -48.72
CA LEU A 18 4.77 -33.60 -47.67
C LEU A 18 5.52 -33.75 -46.33
N VAL A 19 6.81 -34.10 -46.36
CA VAL A 19 7.65 -34.19 -45.15
C VAL A 19 7.91 -32.82 -44.53
N LEU A 20 8.10 -31.76 -45.33
CA LEU A 20 8.22 -30.40 -44.81
C LEU A 20 6.91 -29.91 -44.15
N LEU A 21 5.76 -30.30 -44.70
CA LEU A 21 4.45 -29.94 -44.14
C LEU A 21 4.16 -30.65 -42.80
N VAL A 22 4.59 -31.91 -42.65
CA VAL A 22 4.43 -32.68 -41.41
C VAL A 22 5.37 -32.16 -40.30
N MET A 23 6.58 -31.71 -40.65
CA MET A 23 7.51 -31.08 -39.70
C MET A 23 7.01 -29.71 -39.20
N ALA A 24 6.25 -28.97 -40.01
CA ALA A 24 5.63 -27.70 -39.62
C ALA A 24 4.40 -27.86 -38.71
N ALA A 25 3.86 -29.08 -38.58
CA ALA A 25 2.68 -29.38 -37.75
C ALA A 25 3.03 -29.80 -36.31
N GLY A 26 4.31 -29.79 -35.91
CA GLY A 26 4.79 -30.18 -34.58
C GLY A 26 4.58 -29.13 -33.49
N GLY A 27 3.36 -28.58 -33.37
CA GLY A 27 2.97 -27.66 -32.29
C GLY A 27 2.43 -28.37 -31.05
N CYS A 28 3.14 -29.38 -30.52
CA CYS A 28 2.75 -29.99 -29.25
C CYS A 28 3.32 -29.15 -28.10
N ALA A 29 2.53 -28.21 -27.57
CA ALA A 29 2.82 -27.60 -26.28
C ALA A 29 2.67 -28.67 -25.19
N GLY A 30 3.73 -29.45 -24.96
CA GLY A 30 3.76 -30.45 -23.89
C GLY A 30 3.73 -29.76 -22.53
N VAL A 31 2.68 -30.00 -21.75
CA VAL A 31 2.59 -29.50 -20.37
C VAL A 31 3.54 -30.32 -19.51
N LYS A 32 4.68 -29.74 -19.12
CA LYS A 32 5.60 -30.36 -18.16
C LYS A 32 5.11 -30.08 -16.75
N VAL A 33 4.80 -31.14 -16.00
CA VAL A 33 4.41 -31.06 -14.59
C VAL A 33 5.64 -31.23 -13.72
N ASN A 34 5.92 -30.26 -12.86
CA ASN A 34 6.92 -30.36 -11.81
C ASN A 34 6.21 -30.28 -10.45
N THR A 35 6.65 -31.08 -9.47
CA THR A 35 6.19 -30.96 -8.08
C THR A 35 6.93 -29.82 -7.39
N ILE A 36 6.19 -28.95 -6.69
CA ILE A 36 6.76 -27.86 -5.89
C ILE A 36 6.62 -28.18 -4.40
N ASP A 37 7.55 -27.71 -3.58
CA ASP A 37 7.45 -27.84 -2.13
C ASP A 37 6.36 -26.92 -1.56
N ASN A 38 5.78 -27.28 -0.41
CA ASN A 38 4.75 -26.49 0.27
C ASN A 38 5.21 -25.07 0.60
N ARG A 39 6.48 -24.88 1.01
CA ARG A 39 7.01 -23.54 1.31
C ARG A 39 7.09 -22.68 0.06
N ASP A 40 7.53 -23.25 -1.05
CA ASP A 40 7.63 -22.55 -2.33
C ASP A 40 6.24 -22.24 -2.90
N TYR A 41 5.29 -23.16 -2.77
CA TYR A 41 3.89 -22.91 -3.11
C TYR A 41 3.30 -21.74 -2.31
N LEU A 42 3.49 -21.72 -1.00
CA LEU A 42 2.99 -20.64 -0.14
C LEU A 42 3.69 -19.30 -0.45
N SER A 43 5.00 -19.32 -0.70
CA SER A 43 5.78 -18.15 -1.10
C SER A 43 5.28 -17.60 -2.44
N LEU A 44 5.04 -18.45 -3.43
CA LEU A 44 4.50 -18.05 -4.74
C LEU A 44 3.08 -17.49 -4.64
N ARG A 45 2.24 -18.09 -3.79
CA ARG A 45 0.84 -17.68 -3.62
C ARG A 45 0.70 -16.36 -2.86
N ARG A 46 1.56 -16.11 -1.88
CA ARG A 46 1.52 -14.89 -1.04
C ARG A 46 2.49 -13.80 -1.49
N GLY A 47 3.47 -14.15 -2.33
CA GLY A 47 4.48 -13.24 -2.84
C GLY A 47 3.89 -12.16 -3.71
N ASP A 48 4.32 -10.93 -3.44
CA ASP A 48 3.93 -9.71 -4.13
C ASP A 48 4.94 -8.59 -3.88
N VAL A 49 4.63 -7.40 -4.39
CA VAL A 49 5.52 -6.25 -4.34
C VAL A 49 5.88 -5.82 -2.90
N LEU A 50 5.04 -6.11 -1.89
CA LEU A 50 5.33 -5.77 -0.49
C LEU A 50 6.19 -6.82 0.20
N THR A 51 6.09 -8.08 -0.22
CA THR A 51 6.71 -9.22 0.47
C THR A 51 7.97 -9.73 -0.23
N SER A 52 7.96 -9.82 -1.55
CA SER A 52 9.08 -10.30 -2.38
C SER A 52 9.74 -9.19 -3.20
N GLY A 53 9.10 -8.02 -3.32
CA GLY A 53 9.55 -6.92 -4.19
C GLY A 53 9.27 -7.14 -5.68
N GLN A 54 8.65 -8.27 -6.04
CA GLN A 54 8.25 -8.63 -7.40
C GLN A 54 6.74 -8.67 -7.55
N LEU A 55 6.22 -8.57 -8.77
CA LEU A 55 4.79 -8.68 -9.01
C LEU A 55 4.24 -10.05 -8.60
N SER A 56 3.05 -10.03 -8.02
CA SER A 56 2.31 -11.22 -7.62
C SER A 56 2.04 -12.13 -8.81
N ALA A 57 1.82 -13.42 -8.54
CA ALA A 57 1.42 -14.36 -9.59
C ALA A 57 0.16 -13.87 -10.34
N ALA A 58 -0.81 -13.29 -9.61
CA ALA A 58 -2.04 -12.76 -10.19
C ALA A 58 -1.80 -11.56 -11.12
N ALA A 59 -0.91 -10.63 -10.73
CA ALA A 59 -0.53 -9.50 -11.58
C ALA A 59 0.22 -9.97 -12.82
N ARG A 60 1.16 -10.93 -12.70
CA ARG A 60 1.88 -11.49 -13.86
C ARG A 60 0.95 -12.21 -14.83
N THR A 61 -0.04 -12.97 -14.33
CA THR A 61 -1.09 -13.55 -15.18
C THR A 61 -1.93 -12.47 -15.86
N ALA A 62 -2.25 -11.37 -15.16
CA ALA A 62 -2.98 -10.26 -15.76
C ALA A 62 -2.16 -9.56 -16.87
N LEU A 63 -0.85 -9.40 -16.69
CA LEU A 63 0.05 -8.89 -17.72
C LEU A 63 0.09 -9.80 -18.95
N GLN A 64 0.14 -11.13 -18.75
CA GLN A 64 0.07 -12.09 -19.85
C GLN A 64 -1.25 -12.00 -20.64
N VAL A 65 -2.39 -11.86 -19.95
CA VAL A 65 -3.69 -11.62 -20.61
C VAL A 65 -3.70 -10.27 -21.34
N ALA A 66 -3.01 -9.27 -20.81
CA ALA A 66 -2.83 -7.97 -21.45
C ALA A 66 -1.85 -7.98 -22.62
N GLY A 67 -1.10 -9.07 -22.84
CA GLY A 67 -0.03 -9.13 -23.84
C GLY A 67 1.19 -8.30 -23.47
N VAL A 68 1.39 -8.01 -22.19
CA VAL A 68 2.48 -7.17 -21.66
C VAL A 68 3.54 -8.05 -21.00
N GLU A 69 4.81 -7.84 -21.35
CA GLU A 69 5.93 -8.45 -20.65
C GLU A 69 6.25 -7.69 -19.36
N GLU A 70 6.56 -8.40 -18.27
CA GLU A 70 6.88 -7.79 -16.98
C GLU A 70 8.03 -6.78 -17.06
N LYS A 71 9.09 -7.10 -17.82
CA LYS A 71 10.24 -6.23 -18.05
C LYS A 71 9.87 -4.90 -18.71
N HIS A 72 8.83 -4.88 -19.55
CA HIS A 72 8.33 -3.65 -20.16
C HIS A 72 7.71 -2.72 -19.11
N CYS A 73 7.13 -3.26 -18.04
CA CYS A 73 6.58 -2.45 -16.95
C CYS A 73 7.67 -1.76 -16.12
N ASP A 74 8.89 -2.30 -16.09
CA ASP A 74 10.04 -1.63 -15.46
C ASP A 74 10.61 -0.51 -16.35
N GLU A 75 10.64 -0.72 -17.67
CA GLU A 75 11.23 0.22 -18.64
C GLU A 75 10.27 1.34 -19.04
N ALA A 76 8.98 1.03 -19.19
CA ALA A 76 7.91 1.94 -19.61
C ALA A 76 6.67 1.75 -18.70
N PRO A 77 6.75 2.14 -17.42
CA PRO A 77 5.71 1.88 -16.43
C PRO A 77 4.36 2.51 -16.79
N GLN A 78 4.36 3.70 -17.38
CA GLN A 78 3.14 4.38 -17.84
C GLN A 78 2.45 3.58 -18.94
N ASP A 79 3.17 3.25 -20.02
CA ASP A 79 2.64 2.49 -21.17
C ASP A 79 2.11 1.12 -20.74
N CYS A 80 2.84 0.41 -19.85
CA CYS A 80 2.38 -0.85 -19.28
C CYS A 80 1.03 -0.69 -18.56
N ARG A 81 0.87 0.33 -17.70
CA ARG A 81 -0.41 0.58 -17.03
C ARG A 81 -1.52 0.96 -17.99
N GLU A 82 -1.24 1.71 -19.05
CA GLU A 82 -2.24 2.05 -20.06
C GLU A 82 -2.77 0.81 -20.78
N GLN A 83 -1.87 -0.12 -21.14
CA GLN A 83 -2.24 -1.38 -21.77
C GLN A 83 -3.11 -2.24 -20.85
N VAL A 84 -2.75 -2.38 -19.57
CA VAL A 84 -3.57 -3.10 -18.58
C VAL A 84 -4.93 -2.42 -18.38
N ARG A 85 -4.96 -1.08 -18.29
CA ARG A 85 -6.19 -0.30 -18.11
C ARG A 85 -7.17 -0.48 -19.27
N ASN A 86 -6.66 -0.48 -20.49
CA ASN A 86 -7.48 -0.52 -21.70
C ASN A 86 -7.78 -1.95 -22.19
N ASN A 87 -7.18 -2.97 -21.58
CA ASN A 87 -7.40 -4.36 -21.98
C ASN A 87 -8.82 -4.84 -21.61
N THR A 88 -9.57 -5.32 -22.61
CA THR A 88 -10.95 -5.80 -22.45
C THR A 88 -11.05 -7.27 -22.00
N GLY A 89 -9.97 -8.04 -22.09
CA GLY A 89 -9.90 -9.44 -21.65
C GLY A 89 -9.79 -9.60 -20.13
N LEU A 90 -9.33 -8.56 -19.42
CA LEU A 90 -9.26 -8.55 -17.96
C LEU A 90 -10.63 -8.26 -17.33
N GLY A 91 -11.01 -9.05 -16.32
CA GLY A 91 -12.11 -8.69 -15.43
C GLY A 91 -11.81 -7.40 -14.65
N GLU A 92 -12.85 -6.66 -14.26
CA GLU A 92 -12.72 -5.38 -13.55
C GLU A 92 -11.84 -5.49 -12.30
N GLU A 93 -12.14 -6.44 -11.42
CA GLU A 93 -11.39 -6.68 -10.18
C GLU A 93 -9.92 -7.05 -10.44
N GLN A 94 -9.65 -7.89 -11.45
CA GLN A 94 -8.29 -8.27 -11.82
C GLN A 94 -7.50 -7.07 -12.36
N ARG A 95 -8.15 -6.22 -13.16
CA ARG A 95 -7.57 -4.99 -13.70
C ARG A 95 -7.23 -4.00 -12.57
N LEU A 96 -8.17 -3.71 -11.68
CA LEU A 96 -7.98 -2.76 -10.58
C LEU A 96 -6.89 -3.21 -9.61
N ALA A 97 -6.90 -4.50 -9.23
CA ALA A 97 -5.89 -5.04 -8.33
C ALA A 97 -4.48 -5.01 -8.96
N THR A 98 -4.37 -5.35 -10.25
CA THR A 98 -3.09 -5.30 -10.98
C THR A 98 -2.59 -3.86 -11.11
N LEU A 99 -3.45 -2.90 -11.43
CA LEU A 99 -3.07 -1.49 -11.52
C LEU A 99 -2.61 -0.91 -10.18
N SER A 100 -3.27 -1.28 -9.07
CA SER A 100 -2.82 -0.90 -7.72
C SER A 100 -1.41 -1.41 -7.43
N GLU A 101 -1.13 -2.66 -7.79
CA GLU A 101 0.17 -3.30 -7.56
C GLU A 101 1.28 -2.70 -8.44
N LEU A 102 1.00 -2.41 -9.73
CA LEU A 102 1.95 -1.77 -10.63
C LEU A 102 2.33 -0.35 -10.17
N TRP A 103 1.35 0.43 -9.70
CA TRP A 103 1.64 1.75 -9.09
C TRP A 103 2.47 1.63 -7.82
N LEU A 104 2.20 0.62 -6.99
CA LEU A 104 2.97 0.36 -5.78
C LEU A 104 4.41 -0.06 -6.10
N GLN A 105 4.60 -0.85 -7.15
CA GLN A 105 5.92 -1.24 -7.64
C GLN A 105 6.73 -0.02 -8.05
N GLU A 106 6.15 0.89 -8.85
CA GLU A 106 6.81 2.13 -9.24
C GLU A 106 7.20 2.98 -8.01
N ALA A 107 6.30 3.11 -7.05
CA ALA A 107 6.56 3.88 -5.83
C ALA A 107 7.72 3.30 -5.00
N GLN A 108 7.85 1.97 -4.96
CA GLN A 108 8.89 1.28 -4.19
C GLN A 108 10.24 1.20 -4.91
N HIS A 109 10.25 0.80 -6.18
CA HIS A 109 11.48 0.60 -6.95
C HIS A 109 12.24 1.89 -7.19
N ALA A 110 11.54 3.02 -7.15
CA ALA A 110 12.10 4.31 -7.44
C ALA A 110 12.55 5.14 -6.23
N HIS A 111 12.83 4.50 -5.08
CA HIS A 111 13.23 5.20 -3.86
C HIS A 111 14.48 6.11 -4.05
N SER A 112 15.28 5.90 -5.10
CA SER A 112 16.45 6.71 -5.44
C SER A 112 16.33 7.53 -6.75
N SER A 113 15.34 7.25 -7.60
CA SER A 113 15.25 7.81 -8.97
C SER A 113 14.02 8.70 -9.21
N LEU A 114 12.93 8.53 -8.46
CA LEU A 114 11.76 9.40 -8.54
C LEU A 114 11.88 10.58 -7.58
N SER A 115 11.36 11.73 -8.00
CA SER A 115 11.15 12.85 -7.08
C SER A 115 10.18 12.45 -5.97
N ALA A 116 10.32 13.04 -4.79
CA ALA A 116 9.38 12.81 -3.69
C ALA A 116 7.92 13.03 -4.11
N GLU A 117 7.67 14.00 -5.00
CA GLU A 117 6.33 14.27 -5.53
C GLU A 117 5.77 13.13 -6.37
N ARG A 118 6.58 12.54 -7.27
CA ARG A 118 6.14 11.40 -8.09
C ARG A 118 5.94 10.13 -7.26
N ARG A 119 6.75 9.91 -6.22
CA ARG A 119 6.52 8.79 -5.29
C ARG A 119 5.21 8.96 -4.53
N THR A 120 4.93 10.17 -4.03
CA THR A 120 3.64 10.45 -3.38
C THR A 120 2.47 10.23 -4.35
N ASP A 121 2.60 10.67 -5.61
CA ASP A 121 1.59 10.42 -6.65
C ASP A 121 1.35 8.92 -6.88
N ALA A 122 2.42 8.13 -7.02
CA ALA A 122 2.34 6.69 -7.22
C ALA A 122 1.72 5.96 -6.02
N PHE A 123 2.03 6.35 -4.77
CA PHE A 123 1.36 5.82 -3.59
C PHE A 123 -0.13 6.19 -3.56
N LEU A 124 -0.49 7.44 -3.85
CA LEU A 124 -1.90 7.85 -3.88
C LEU A 124 -2.68 7.14 -4.99
N GLU A 125 -2.07 6.93 -6.16
CA GLU A 125 -2.66 6.12 -7.23
C GLU A 125 -2.83 4.65 -6.84
N SER A 126 -1.81 4.03 -6.24
CA SER A 126 -1.92 2.66 -5.74
C SER A 126 -3.07 2.52 -4.73
N ALA A 127 -3.17 3.45 -3.80
CA ALA A 127 -4.26 3.51 -2.82
C ALA A 127 -5.61 3.73 -3.51
N ARG A 128 -5.70 4.54 -4.56
CA ARG A 128 -6.94 4.80 -5.30
C ARG A 128 -7.45 3.58 -6.04
N TYR A 129 -6.58 2.87 -6.75
CA TYR A 129 -6.94 1.62 -7.42
C TYR A 129 -7.29 0.51 -6.42
N ALA A 130 -6.59 0.44 -5.28
CA ALA A 130 -6.96 -0.48 -4.22
C ALA A 130 -8.32 -0.13 -3.59
N TYR A 131 -8.58 1.15 -3.32
CA TYR A 131 -9.88 1.62 -2.84
C TYR A 131 -11.00 1.28 -3.83
N ALA A 132 -10.77 1.51 -5.12
CA ALA A 132 -11.69 1.14 -6.19
C ALA A 132 -11.96 -0.38 -6.19
N TYR A 133 -10.93 -1.21 -6.12
CA TYR A 133 -11.06 -2.66 -6.03
C TYR A 133 -11.86 -3.08 -4.79
N LEU A 134 -11.58 -2.48 -3.63
CA LEU A 134 -12.21 -2.87 -2.36
C LEU A 134 -13.68 -2.45 -2.30
N PHE A 135 -14.05 -1.29 -2.86
CA PHE A 135 -15.32 -0.65 -2.54
C PHE A 135 -16.20 -0.29 -3.74
N MET A 136 -15.65 -0.28 -4.96
CA MET A 136 -16.36 0.20 -6.16
C MET A 136 -16.67 -0.92 -7.16
N THR A 137 -16.32 -2.18 -6.86
CA THR A 137 -16.66 -3.34 -7.69
C THR A 137 -17.98 -3.97 -7.25
N ALA A 138 -18.53 -4.84 -8.10
CA ALA A 138 -19.82 -5.49 -7.84
C ALA A 138 -19.86 -6.30 -6.54
N ARG A 139 -18.73 -6.84 -6.08
CA ARG A 139 -18.65 -7.68 -4.87
C ARG A 139 -18.14 -6.86 -3.69
N THR A 140 -18.83 -6.95 -2.55
CA THR A 140 -18.39 -6.27 -1.33
C THR A 140 -17.11 -6.91 -0.75
N PRO A 141 -16.35 -6.20 0.11
CA PRO A 141 -15.23 -6.79 0.84
C PRO A 141 -15.59 -8.09 1.58
N SER A 142 -16.78 -8.14 2.20
CA SER A 142 -17.25 -9.31 2.94
C SER A 142 -17.47 -10.52 2.05
N GLN A 143 -17.91 -10.33 0.81
CA GLN A 143 -18.07 -11.42 -0.18
C GLN A 143 -16.72 -11.97 -0.64
N ARG A 144 -15.63 -11.21 -0.50
CA ARG A 144 -14.25 -11.59 -0.87
C ARG A 144 -13.35 -11.85 0.34
N ALA A 145 -13.90 -11.93 1.55
CA ALA A 145 -13.12 -11.93 2.80
C ALA A 145 -12.09 -13.06 2.93
N LEU A 146 -12.30 -14.19 2.23
CA LEU A 146 -11.41 -15.35 2.24
C LEU A 146 -10.45 -15.43 1.05
N GLU A 147 -10.53 -14.48 0.12
CA GLU A 147 -9.63 -14.44 -1.04
C GLU A 147 -8.26 -13.85 -0.62
N ASP A 148 -7.17 -14.54 -0.93
CA ASP A 148 -5.82 -13.99 -0.67
C ASP A 148 -5.63 -12.65 -1.40
N ARG A 149 -6.24 -12.52 -2.58
CA ARG A 149 -6.15 -11.29 -3.37
C ARG A 149 -6.79 -10.09 -2.67
N GLN A 150 -7.89 -10.31 -1.93
CA GLN A 150 -8.51 -9.28 -1.10
C GLN A 150 -7.55 -8.81 -0.01
N SER A 151 -6.85 -9.75 0.64
CA SER A 151 -5.86 -9.42 1.68
C SER A 151 -4.69 -8.63 1.10
N GLN A 152 -4.13 -9.06 -0.04
CA GLN A 152 -3.05 -8.35 -0.73
C GLN A 152 -3.44 -6.92 -1.10
N VAL A 153 -4.61 -6.71 -1.74
CA VAL A 153 -5.02 -5.37 -2.17
C VAL A 153 -5.33 -4.47 -0.98
N ARG A 154 -5.89 -5.01 0.12
CA ARG A 154 -6.01 -4.27 1.38
C ARG A 154 -4.64 -3.85 1.93
N ASP A 155 -3.65 -4.73 1.86
CA ASP A 155 -2.30 -4.42 2.32
C ASP A 155 -1.62 -3.37 1.42
N TYR A 156 -1.85 -3.39 0.10
CA TYR A 156 -1.42 -2.32 -0.83
C TYR A 156 -2.04 -0.98 -0.47
N TYR A 157 -3.36 -0.96 -0.18
CA TYR A 157 -4.06 0.24 0.27
C TYR A 157 -3.44 0.78 1.57
N ASN A 158 -3.39 -0.05 2.62
CA ASN A 158 -2.90 0.36 3.94
C ASN A 158 -1.46 0.88 3.87
N PHE A 159 -0.58 0.16 3.17
CA PHE A 159 0.82 0.56 3.01
C PHE A 159 0.95 1.86 2.21
N SER A 160 0.23 1.99 1.09
CA SER A 160 0.34 3.17 0.24
C SER A 160 -0.19 4.43 0.93
N VAL A 161 -1.29 4.32 1.68
CA VAL A 161 -1.80 5.42 2.51
C VAL A 161 -0.77 5.80 3.58
N GLN A 162 -0.14 4.82 4.23
CA GLN A 162 0.91 5.05 5.23
C GLN A 162 2.12 5.80 4.64
N GLN A 163 2.60 5.37 3.48
CA GLN A 163 3.75 5.99 2.82
C GLN A 163 3.43 7.39 2.32
N ALA A 164 2.28 7.59 1.65
CA ALA A 164 1.83 8.90 1.22
C ALA A 164 1.72 9.88 2.41
N LEU A 165 1.10 9.46 3.51
CA LEU A 165 1.01 10.27 4.74
C LEU A 165 2.38 10.61 5.32
N SER A 166 3.29 9.65 5.35
CA SER A 166 4.65 9.86 5.86
C SER A 166 5.39 10.90 5.02
N GLU A 167 5.36 10.78 3.69
CA GLU A 167 5.99 11.74 2.78
C GLU A 167 5.36 13.14 2.85
N LEU A 168 4.04 13.23 2.95
CA LEU A 168 3.34 14.49 3.15
C LEU A 168 3.73 15.14 4.48
N PHE A 169 3.75 14.38 5.56
CA PHE A 169 4.12 14.89 6.87
C PHE A 169 5.56 15.41 6.89
N GLU A 170 6.50 14.68 6.27
CA GLU A 170 7.89 15.11 6.13
C GLU A 170 8.03 16.40 5.35
N ARG A 171 7.29 16.53 4.23
CA ARG A 171 7.29 17.74 3.38
C ARG A 171 6.86 19.00 4.14
N TYR A 172 5.87 18.87 5.02
CA TYR A 172 5.32 19.97 5.81
C TYR A 172 5.91 20.07 7.22
N ARG A 173 6.94 19.29 7.53
CA ARG A 173 7.58 19.32 8.85
C ARG A 173 8.10 20.72 9.16
N GLY A 174 7.69 21.26 10.30
CA GLY A 174 8.05 22.61 10.77
C GLY A 174 7.17 23.73 10.21
N HIS A 175 6.42 23.48 9.12
CA HIS A 175 5.44 24.40 8.55
C HIS A 175 4.13 23.66 8.26
N PRO A 176 3.43 23.18 9.32
CA PRO A 176 2.20 22.43 9.14
C PRO A 176 1.14 23.29 8.42
N PRO A 177 0.21 22.67 7.68
CA PRO A 177 -0.89 23.39 7.08
C PRO A 177 -1.69 24.11 8.18
N LYS A 178 -2.19 25.30 7.87
CA LYS A 178 -3.12 26.00 8.76
C LYS A 178 -4.45 25.25 8.75
N ALA A 179 -5.01 25.05 9.94
CA ALA A 179 -6.37 24.56 10.04
C ALA A 179 -7.34 25.57 9.40
N GLU A 180 -8.30 25.07 8.64
CA GLU A 180 -9.39 25.84 8.02
C GLU A 180 -10.52 26.11 9.04
N ASP A 181 -10.58 25.31 10.12
CA ASP A 181 -11.59 25.41 11.18
C ASP A 181 -11.04 24.94 12.56
N ASP A 182 -11.86 25.10 13.59
CA ASP A 182 -11.56 24.67 14.97
C ASP A 182 -11.52 23.14 15.14
N GLN A 183 -12.01 22.38 14.14
CA GLN A 183 -11.96 20.92 14.13
C GLN A 183 -10.62 20.38 13.61
N GLY A 184 -9.71 21.28 13.20
CA GLY A 184 -8.39 20.92 12.70
C GLY A 184 -8.41 20.40 11.27
N ASN A 185 -9.49 20.65 10.51
CA ASN A 185 -9.51 20.30 9.10
C ASN A 185 -8.51 21.15 8.33
N PHE A 186 -7.87 20.60 7.31
CA PHE A 186 -6.86 21.31 6.55
C PHE A 186 -6.85 20.91 5.09
N ARG A 187 -6.30 21.78 4.24
CA ARG A 187 -6.06 21.50 2.82
C ARG A 187 -4.58 21.69 2.50
N LEU A 188 -4.04 20.77 1.70
CA LEU A 188 -2.69 20.90 1.14
C LEU A 188 -2.64 20.39 -0.30
N ARG A 189 -1.56 20.74 -1.01
CA ARG A 189 -1.33 20.31 -2.39
C ARG A 189 -0.16 19.35 -2.46
N ALA A 190 -0.33 18.25 -3.17
CA ALA A 190 0.69 17.22 -3.37
C ALA A 190 0.76 16.87 -4.86
N GLY A 191 1.52 17.67 -5.61
CA GLY A 191 1.50 17.63 -7.07
C GLY A 191 0.10 17.94 -7.60
N ARG A 192 -0.48 17.03 -8.38
CA ARG A 192 -1.86 17.19 -8.87
C ARG A 192 -2.92 17.04 -7.79
N TRP A 193 -2.61 16.33 -6.69
CA TRP A 193 -3.58 16.01 -5.66
C TRP A 193 -3.94 17.22 -4.79
N THR A 194 -5.24 17.44 -4.60
CA THR A 194 -5.77 18.24 -3.50
C THR A 194 -6.08 17.31 -2.34
N VAL A 195 -5.35 17.49 -1.25
CA VAL A 195 -5.47 16.64 -0.06
C VAL A 195 -6.28 17.39 1.00
N PHE A 196 -7.35 16.78 1.46
CA PHE A 196 -8.19 17.27 2.55
C PHE A 196 -7.94 16.41 3.78
N GLY A 197 -7.38 16.98 4.85
CA GLY A 197 -7.23 16.28 6.12
C GLY A 197 -8.42 16.53 7.03
N ARG A 198 -8.96 15.47 7.63
CA ARG A 198 -10.03 15.54 8.64
C ARG A 198 -9.60 14.85 9.93
N MET A 199 -9.62 15.60 11.02
CA MET A 199 -9.16 15.17 12.35
C MET A 199 -10.30 15.02 13.37
N GLU A 200 -11.56 15.17 12.92
CA GLU A 200 -12.77 15.19 13.76
C GLU A 200 -12.92 13.98 14.70
N ASN A 201 -12.39 12.81 14.32
CA ASN A 201 -12.51 11.57 15.09
C ASN A 201 -11.28 11.27 15.96
N VAL A 202 -10.42 12.26 16.19
CA VAL A 202 -9.18 12.12 16.96
C VAL A 202 -9.09 13.21 18.02
N ARG A 203 -8.73 12.80 19.24
CA ARG A 203 -8.35 13.73 20.31
C ARG A 203 -6.85 13.62 20.55
N LEU A 204 -6.13 14.71 20.31
CA LEU A 204 -4.72 14.82 20.61
C LEU A 204 -4.51 15.48 21.97
N ALA A 205 -3.50 15.03 22.71
CA ALA A 205 -3.13 15.62 23.99
C ALA A 205 -2.77 17.11 23.84
N ASN A 206 -3.05 17.88 24.89
CA ASN A 206 -2.86 19.34 24.96
C ASN A 206 -3.70 20.11 23.93
N GLU A 207 -4.90 19.62 23.59
CA GLU A 207 -5.87 20.28 22.70
C GLU A 207 -5.27 20.69 21.33
N ARG A 208 -4.28 19.94 20.86
CA ARG A 208 -3.66 20.20 19.56
C ARG A 208 -4.57 19.75 18.44
N SER A 209 -4.69 20.57 17.40
CA SER A 209 -5.41 20.19 16.17
C SER A 209 -4.59 19.24 15.27
N LEU A 210 -3.25 19.31 15.33
CA LEU A 210 -2.35 18.49 14.50
C LEU A 210 -1.19 17.90 15.31
N PRO A 211 -0.72 16.69 14.96
CA PRO A 211 0.45 16.07 15.60
C PRO A 211 1.76 16.73 15.16
N GLN A 212 2.81 16.64 15.98
CA GLN A 212 4.18 17.08 15.65
C GLN A 212 4.96 16.03 14.84
N GLY A 213 4.48 14.78 14.84
CA GLY A 213 5.07 13.66 14.12
C GLY A 213 4.03 12.57 13.91
N LEU A 214 4.21 11.80 12.85
CA LEU A 214 3.49 10.54 12.62
C LEU A 214 4.54 9.43 12.50
N ILE A 215 4.34 8.35 13.26
CA ILE A 215 5.21 7.18 13.22
C ILE A 215 4.39 5.98 12.74
N PRO A 216 4.77 5.33 11.63
CA PRO A 216 4.21 4.05 11.22
C PRO A 216 4.27 3.00 12.32
N ALA A 217 3.13 2.41 12.69
CA ALA A 217 3.11 1.33 13.68
C ALA A 217 3.92 0.12 13.20
N SER A 218 3.94 -0.13 11.89
CA SER A 218 4.74 -1.17 11.21
C SER A 218 6.26 -0.99 11.37
N SER A 219 6.74 0.24 11.65
CA SER A 219 8.16 0.51 11.87
C SER A 219 8.62 0.26 13.31
N LEU A 220 7.68 0.01 14.22
CA LEU A 220 7.96 -0.19 15.63
C LEU A 220 8.09 -1.67 15.94
N SER A 221 9.19 -2.05 16.57
CA SER A 221 9.37 -3.36 17.19
C SER A 221 9.77 -3.18 18.64
N PHE A 222 9.25 -4.05 19.51
CA PHE A 222 9.44 -3.93 20.95
C PHE A 222 10.09 -5.20 21.49
N ALA A 223 11.30 -5.07 22.00
CA ALA A 223 11.94 -6.14 22.77
C ALA A 223 11.31 -6.20 24.18
N GLY A 224 10.88 -7.38 24.62
CA GLY A 224 10.39 -7.62 25.98
C GLY A 224 8.88 -7.46 26.20
N LEU A 225 8.10 -7.07 25.19
CA LEU A 225 6.63 -7.17 25.23
C LEU A 225 6.21 -8.58 24.77
N ARG A 226 5.50 -9.32 25.64
CA ARG A 226 5.05 -10.69 25.35
C ARG A 226 3.94 -10.77 24.29
N ASN A 227 3.02 -9.79 24.30
CA ASN A 227 1.87 -9.76 23.41
C ASN A 227 1.81 -8.43 22.65
N GLN A 228 1.55 -8.51 21.34
CA GLN A 228 1.20 -7.36 20.50
C GLN A 228 -0.30 -7.46 20.16
N TYR A 229 -1.06 -6.43 20.49
CA TYR A 229 -2.49 -6.35 20.23
C TYR A 229 -2.74 -5.54 18.97
N ARG A 230 -3.29 -6.21 17.95
CA ARG A 230 -3.61 -5.65 16.65
C ARG A 230 -5.00 -6.12 16.20
N ARG A 231 -5.71 -5.30 15.44
CA ARG A 231 -6.93 -5.66 14.70
C ARG A 231 -6.69 -5.48 13.21
N ASP A 232 -7.02 -6.51 12.43
CA ASP A 232 -7.00 -6.44 10.98
C ASP A 232 -8.15 -5.58 10.46
N GLY A 233 -7.89 -4.78 9.42
CA GLY A 233 -8.89 -3.91 8.82
C GLY A 233 -8.28 -2.96 7.80
N VAL A 234 -9.04 -1.91 7.48
CA VAL A 234 -8.66 -0.88 6.52
C VAL A 234 -8.08 0.34 7.25
N GLY A 235 -7.03 0.92 6.67
CA GLY A 235 -6.36 2.12 7.15
C GLY A 235 -4.89 1.89 7.51
N ALA A 236 -4.11 2.95 7.39
CA ALA A 236 -2.72 3.01 7.84
C ALA A 236 -2.66 3.13 9.36
N GLU A 237 -1.99 2.18 10.02
CA GLU A 237 -1.79 2.16 11.47
C GLU A 237 -0.61 3.07 11.84
N LEU A 238 -0.90 4.12 12.61
CA LEU A 238 0.05 5.18 12.95
C LEU A 238 0.06 5.46 14.46
N VAL A 239 1.12 6.11 14.93
CA VAL A 239 1.20 6.73 16.25
C VAL A 239 1.43 8.22 16.04
N ALA A 240 0.52 9.05 16.54
CA ALA A 240 0.74 10.49 16.57
C ALA A 240 1.70 10.86 17.69
N VAL A 241 2.60 11.79 17.42
CA VAL A 241 3.53 12.34 18.41
C VAL A 241 3.06 13.76 18.75
N THR A 242 2.63 13.99 19.99
CA THR A 242 2.20 15.32 20.46
C THR A 242 3.24 15.98 21.37
N ALA A 243 4.18 15.19 21.93
CA ALA A 243 5.32 15.68 22.71
C ALA A 243 6.58 14.84 22.48
N LYS A 244 7.76 15.44 22.67
CA LYS A 244 9.06 14.75 22.55
C LYS A 244 9.39 13.86 23.76
N LYS A 245 8.84 14.18 24.94
CA LYS A 245 9.05 13.48 26.21
C LYS A 245 7.72 13.22 26.89
N VAL A 246 7.68 12.17 27.70
CA VAL A 246 6.52 11.78 28.52
C VAL A 246 6.48 12.57 29.83
N VAL A 247 7.65 12.76 30.45
CA VAL A 247 7.81 13.45 31.74
C VAL A 247 8.46 14.80 31.48
N ASN A 248 7.79 15.87 31.91
CA ASN A 248 8.27 17.25 31.87
C ASN A 248 8.27 17.84 33.30
N SER A 249 8.89 19.01 33.51
CA SER A 249 8.93 19.67 34.83
C SER A 249 7.55 19.83 35.49
N ASP A 250 6.51 20.01 34.68
CA ASP A 250 5.16 20.29 35.14
C ASP A 250 4.35 19.01 35.41
N SER A 251 4.90 17.83 35.09
CA SER A 251 4.22 16.55 35.32
C SER A 251 4.18 16.12 36.79
N ASP A 252 4.96 16.77 37.66
CA ASP A 252 4.87 16.59 39.12
C ASP A 252 3.66 17.35 39.73
N GLU A 253 3.10 18.34 39.01
CA GLU A 253 1.97 19.16 39.49
C GLU A 253 0.59 18.64 39.06
N GLN A 254 0.52 17.69 38.11
CA GLN A 254 -0.75 17.18 37.58
C GLN A 254 -0.99 15.70 37.97
N PRO A 255 -2.14 15.36 38.59
CA PRO A 255 -2.46 13.98 38.98
C PRO A 255 -2.62 13.01 37.80
N TRP A 256 -2.86 13.52 36.59
CA TRP A 256 -3.12 12.78 35.37
C TRP A 256 -2.58 13.51 34.15
N SER A 257 -2.07 12.77 33.16
CA SER A 257 -1.61 13.30 31.88
C SER A 257 -2.09 12.39 30.74
N GLU A 258 -2.67 12.96 29.68
CA GLU A 258 -3.02 12.21 28.47
C GLU A 258 -1.75 11.68 27.77
N THR A 259 -1.84 10.49 27.16
CA THR A 259 -0.67 9.92 26.48
C THR A 259 -0.21 10.83 25.33
N PRO A 260 1.09 11.19 25.25
CA PRO A 260 1.61 11.98 24.15
C PRO A 260 1.76 11.19 22.84
N PHE A 261 1.40 9.90 22.85
CA PHE A 261 1.57 8.97 21.74
C PHE A 261 0.28 8.18 21.43
N PRO A 262 -0.86 8.85 21.10
CA PRO A 262 -2.08 8.14 20.76
C PRO A 262 -1.91 7.30 19.49
N ALA A 263 -2.47 6.09 19.51
CA ALA A 263 -2.60 5.26 18.30
C ALA A 263 -3.68 5.86 17.40
N LEU A 264 -3.45 5.82 16.10
CA LEU A 264 -4.33 6.37 15.08
C LEU A 264 -4.46 5.41 13.91
N THR A 265 -5.63 5.44 13.27
CA THR A 265 -5.84 4.79 11.98
C THR A 265 -6.21 5.84 10.96
N ALA A 266 -5.42 5.97 9.90
CA ALA A 266 -5.67 6.93 8.82
C ALA A 266 -6.22 6.23 7.58
N VAL A 267 -7.30 6.76 7.03
CA VAL A 267 -8.02 6.21 5.87
C VAL A 267 -8.02 7.26 4.76
N ALA A 268 -7.63 6.88 3.55
CA ALA A 268 -7.77 7.71 2.36
C ALA A 268 -9.08 7.38 1.62
N ARG A 269 -9.95 8.37 1.47
CA ARG A 269 -11.16 8.29 0.66
C ARG A 269 -10.97 9.11 -0.61
N PHE A 270 -11.33 8.53 -1.75
CA PHE A 270 -11.32 9.19 -3.04
C PHE A 270 -12.76 9.57 -3.39
N PRO A 271 -13.10 10.87 -3.49
CA PRO A 271 -14.46 11.31 -3.75
C PRO A 271 -15.00 10.79 -5.09
N GLY A 272 -16.22 10.24 -5.07
CA GLY A 272 -16.91 9.71 -6.24
C GLY A 272 -18.00 8.72 -5.86
N GLN A 273 -19.09 8.69 -6.61
CA GLN A 273 -20.19 7.72 -6.47
C GLN A 273 -20.07 6.56 -7.47
N THR A 274 -19.28 6.74 -8.55
CA THR A 274 -19.03 5.72 -9.56
C THR A 274 -17.54 5.38 -9.62
N LEU A 275 -17.22 4.19 -10.16
CA LEU A 275 -15.83 3.77 -10.37
C LEU A 275 -15.05 4.81 -11.19
N GLU A 276 -15.65 5.33 -12.26
CA GLU A 276 -15.04 6.36 -13.10
C GLU A 276 -14.70 7.62 -12.30
N GLN A 277 -15.64 8.16 -11.52
CA GLN A 277 -15.40 9.36 -10.71
C GLN A 277 -14.25 9.16 -9.71
N VAL A 278 -14.20 7.99 -9.07
CA VAL A 278 -13.10 7.62 -8.16
C VAL A 278 -11.77 7.51 -8.91
N LEU A 279 -11.75 7.04 -10.16
CA LEU A 279 -10.53 6.86 -10.96
C LEU A 279 -10.12 8.09 -11.79
N THR A 280 -10.91 9.16 -11.80
CA THR A 280 -10.56 10.43 -12.47
C THR A 280 -10.38 11.60 -11.52
N THR A 281 -10.76 11.45 -10.24
CA THR A 281 -10.54 12.52 -9.25
C THR A 281 -9.06 12.72 -8.94
N ASP A 282 -8.68 13.98 -8.75
CA ASP A 282 -7.41 14.41 -8.16
C ASP A 282 -7.60 14.89 -6.71
N GLU A 283 -8.73 14.54 -6.07
CA GLU A 283 -8.99 14.83 -4.66
C GLU A 283 -8.82 13.56 -3.81
N VAL A 284 -8.22 13.73 -2.63
CA VAL A 284 -8.13 12.68 -1.62
C VAL A 284 -8.46 13.26 -0.25
N GLU A 285 -9.35 12.60 0.47
CA GLU A 285 -9.65 12.91 1.86
C GLU A 285 -8.94 11.94 2.80
N LEU A 286 -8.11 12.47 3.69
CA LEU A 286 -7.39 11.73 4.71
C LEU A 286 -8.14 11.88 6.04
N LEU A 287 -8.83 10.81 6.43
CA LEU A 287 -9.64 10.72 7.63
C LEU A 287 -8.83 10.02 8.72
N ALA A 288 -8.61 10.68 9.86
CA ALA A 288 -7.96 10.05 11.01
C ALA A 288 -9.00 9.57 12.03
N TYR A 289 -8.75 8.42 12.64
CA TYR A 289 -9.61 7.79 13.65
C TYR A 289 -8.81 7.38 14.88
N ASP A 290 -9.41 7.54 16.06
CA ASP A 290 -8.97 6.88 17.29
C ASP A 290 -9.52 5.43 17.31
N PRO A 291 -8.67 4.40 17.13
CA PRO A 291 -9.10 3.01 17.03
C PRO A 291 -9.66 2.44 18.34
N TYR A 292 -9.49 3.14 19.48
CA TYR A 292 -10.09 2.76 20.76
C TYR A 292 -11.55 3.23 20.87
N ARG A 293 -11.94 4.25 20.10
CA ARG A 293 -13.30 4.81 20.10
C ARG A 293 -14.15 4.29 18.95
N GLN A 294 -13.50 4.00 17.82
CA GLN A 294 -14.17 3.58 16.61
C GLN A 294 -13.48 2.34 16.03
N ASP A 295 -14.27 1.30 15.80
CA ASP A 295 -13.79 0.01 15.28
C ASP A 295 -14.12 -0.24 13.81
N ALA A 296 -15.06 0.52 13.24
CA ALA A 296 -15.44 0.45 11.84
C ALA A 296 -15.75 1.83 11.23
N VAL A 297 -15.67 1.91 9.92
CA VAL A 297 -15.97 3.11 9.11
C VAL A 297 -16.85 2.74 7.93
N LYS A 298 -17.73 3.66 7.51
CA LYS A 298 -18.54 3.48 6.30
C LYS A 298 -17.80 3.99 5.07
N LEU A 299 -17.41 3.09 4.17
CA LEU A 299 -16.72 3.38 2.91
C LEU A 299 -17.56 2.88 1.73
N ALA A 300 -17.88 3.79 0.80
CA ALA A 300 -18.79 3.55 -0.34
C ALA A 300 -20.09 2.80 0.06
N GLY A 301 -20.66 3.14 1.23
CA GLY A 301 -21.88 2.51 1.73
C GLY A 301 -21.68 1.24 2.56
N ASN A 302 -20.48 0.64 2.55
CA ASN A 302 -20.16 -0.58 3.29
C ASN A 302 -19.54 -0.27 4.65
N GLU A 303 -20.03 -0.92 5.70
CA GLU A 303 -19.37 -0.90 7.01
C GLU A 303 -18.11 -1.77 6.97
N THR A 304 -16.97 -1.17 7.28
CA THR A 304 -15.65 -1.77 7.10
C THR A 304 -14.83 -1.65 8.38
N PRO A 305 -14.30 -2.75 8.93
CA PRO A 305 -13.44 -2.71 10.11
C PRO A 305 -12.20 -1.84 9.89
N LEU A 306 -11.88 -1.00 10.87
CA LEU A 306 -10.65 -0.22 10.91
C LEU A 306 -9.49 -1.09 11.39
N ALA A 307 -8.36 -1.01 10.68
CA ALA A 307 -7.09 -1.54 11.18
C ALA A 307 -6.73 -0.84 12.50
N ALA A 308 -5.99 -1.51 13.39
CA ALA A 308 -5.52 -0.87 14.60
C ALA A 308 -4.31 -1.58 15.19
N ASN A 309 -3.32 -0.81 15.63
CA ASN A 309 -2.23 -1.30 16.47
C ASN A 309 -2.31 -0.64 17.85
N PHE A 310 -2.85 -1.37 18.82
CA PHE A 310 -3.06 -0.87 20.18
C PHE A 310 -1.76 -0.86 21.00
N THR A 311 -0.77 -1.66 20.62
CA THR A 311 0.49 -1.77 21.35
C THR A 311 1.48 -0.65 21.00
N SER A 312 1.48 -0.15 19.76
CA SER A 312 2.49 0.78 19.27
C SER A 312 2.60 2.08 20.06
N GLY A 313 1.47 2.72 20.40
CA GLY A 313 1.47 3.94 21.22
C GLY A 313 2.02 3.71 22.63
N TYR A 314 1.61 2.63 23.28
CA TYR A 314 2.07 2.26 24.61
C TYR A 314 3.56 1.86 24.64
N GLY A 315 4.01 1.07 23.66
CA GLY A 315 5.42 0.71 23.54
C GLY A 315 6.31 1.93 23.33
N LEU A 316 5.86 2.92 22.54
CA LEU A 316 6.57 4.18 22.37
C LEU A 316 6.63 4.99 23.66
N TRP A 317 5.54 5.02 24.43
CA TRP A 317 5.49 5.63 25.75
C TRP A 317 6.49 5.00 26.72
N LEU A 318 6.56 3.66 26.78
CA LEU A 318 7.54 2.94 27.61
C LEU A 318 8.97 3.29 27.21
N ALA A 319 9.27 3.32 25.91
CA ALA A 319 10.61 3.63 25.41
C ALA A 319 11.05 5.08 25.73
N ARG A 320 10.11 6.03 25.78
CA ARG A 320 10.39 7.48 25.95
C ARG A 320 10.10 8.04 27.35
N SER A 321 9.55 7.24 28.27
CA SER A 321 9.29 7.64 29.65
C SER A 321 10.53 7.58 30.55
N GLY A 322 11.59 6.88 30.13
CA GLY A 322 12.77 6.67 30.98
C GLY A 322 12.54 5.67 32.12
N PHE A 323 11.44 4.93 32.11
CA PHE A 323 11.05 3.96 33.15
C PHE A 323 12.17 2.96 33.49
N ALA A 324 12.87 2.43 32.47
CA ALA A 324 13.98 1.50 32.66
C ALA A 324 15.19 2.12 33.40
N ARG A 325 15.40 3.44 33.27
CA ARG A 325 16.49 4.15 33.95
C ARG A 325 16.12 4.48 35.40
N GLN A 326 14.85 4.80 35.66
CA GLN A 326 14.37 5.02 37.03
C GLN A 326 14.32 3.72 37.84
N SER A 327 13.87 2.61 37.26
CA SER A 327 13.83 1.31 37.97
C SER A 327 15.22 0.85 38.41
N LEU A 328 16.25 1.04 37.58
CA LEU A 328 17.66 0.80 37.94
C LEU A 328 18.17 1.74 39.04
N LEU A 329 17.77 3.02 39.04
CA LEU A 329 18.16 3.98 40.07
C LEU A 329 17.53 3.67 41.44
N THR A 330 16.29 3.18 41.46
CA THR A 330 15.65 2.64 42.68
C THR A 330 16.30 1.34 43.15
N LEU A 331 16.76 0.48 42.23
CA LEU A 331 17.45 -0.77 42.59
C LEU A 331 18.86 -0.52 43.16
N VAL A 332 19.55 0.54 42.69
CA VAL A 332 20.89 0.95 43.13
C VAL A 332 20.84 1.94 44.31
N GLY A 333 19.65 2.22 44.86
CA GLY A 333 19.50 2.97 46.10
C GLY A 333 19.90 4.46 46.02
N LYS A 334 19.88 5.06 44.82
CA LYS A 334 20.18 6.50 44.62
C LYS A 334 18.93 7.34 44.32
N GLY A 335 17.77 6.92 44.82
CA GLY A 335 16.59 7.76 44.88
C GLY A 335 16.56 8.53 46.21
N ARG A 336 16.92 9.82 46.16
CA ARG A 336 16.91 10.85 47.22
C ARG A 336 18.24 11.11 47.94
N SER A 337 18.88 12.20 47.54
CA SER A 337 19.38 13.27 48.42
C SER A 337 19.24 14.59 47.68
#